data_AF-A0A959TGY9-F1
#
_entry.id   AF-A0A959TGY9-F1
#
_cell.length_a   1.000
_cell.length_b   1.000
_cell.length_c   1.000
_cell.angle_alpha   90.00
_cell.angle_beta   90.00
_cell.angle_gamma   90.00
#
_symmetry.space_group_name_H-M   'P 1'
#
loop_
_entity.id
_entity.type
_entity.pdbx_description
1 polymer ?
#
loop_
_entity_poly.entity_id
_entity_poly.type
_entity_poly.pdbx_seq_one_letter_code
_entity_poly.pdbx_strand_id
1 'polypeptide(L)'
;MQLGAFSISLPVKDLQASMAFYEKLGFHRFGGDGEHYAIMKNGRALVGLFQGMFKEHILTFNPGWDEDANTLPEFTDVRQIKERLKAQGLEVLQEAGEDSGPGSFVVVDP
;
A
#
# COMPACT_ATOMS: atom_id res chain seq x y z
N MET A 1 15.27 0.87 -8.67
CA MET A 1 14.61 1.23 -7.40
C MET A 1 13.98 -0.04 -6.86
N GLN A 2 14.15 -0.36 -5.57
CA GLN A 2 13.51 -1.53 -4.95
C GLN A 2 12.33 -1.02 -4.11
N LEU A 3 11.11 -1.36 -4.52
CA LEU A 3 9.88 -0.84 -3.94
C LEU A 3 9.25 -1.77 -2.89
N GLY A 4 9.80 -2.98 -2.73
CA GLY A 4 9.37 -3.98 -1.75
C GLY A 4 7.98 -4.56 -2.04
N ALA A 5 7.23 -4.88 -1.00
CA ALA A 5 5.89 -5.45 -1.11
C ALA A 5 4.93 -4.50 -1.82
N PHE A 6 4.11 -5.06 -2.71
CA PHE A 6 3.15 -4.31 -3.52
C PHE A 6 1.72 -4.74 -3.21
N SER A 7 0.82 -3.76 -3.14
CA SER A 7 -0.62 -3.99 -3.20
C SER A 7 -1.32 -2.93 -4.04
N ILE A 8 -2.45 -3.32 -4.65
CA ILE A 8 -3.43 -2.37 -5.15
C ILE A 8 -4.46 -2.10 -4.06
N SER A 9 -4.73 -0.83 -3.81
CA SER A 9 -5.67 -0.34 -2.81
C SER A 9 -6.90 0.21 -3.53
N LEU A 10 -8.04 -0.43 -3.31
CA LEU A 10 -9.30 -0.16 -3.98
C LEU A 10 -10.26 0.57 -3.05
N PRO A 11 -10.87 1.69 -3.50
CA PRO A 11 -11.95 2.31 -2.78
C PRO A 11 -13.22 1.47 -2.95
N VAL A 12 -13.83 1.07 -1.84
CA VAL A 12 -15.05 0.25 -1.83
C VAL A 12 -16.20 0.98 -1.16
N LYS A 13 -17.43 0.71 -1.61
CA LYS A 13 -18.65 1.31 -1.03
C LYS A 13 -19.10 0.58 0.24
N ASP A 14 -18.89 -0.73 0.27
CA ASP A 14 -19.23 -1.63 1.37
C ASP A 14 -18.08 -2.63 1.55
N LEU A 15 -17.35 -2.49 2.65
CA LEU A 15 -16.18 -3.29 2.98
C LEU A 15 -16.54 -4.76 3.19
N GLN A 16 -17.62 -5.04 3.92
CA GLN A 16 -18.01 -6.41 4.24
C GLN A 16 -18.45 -7.17 2.99
N ALA A 17 -19.24 -6.52 2.14
CA ALA A 17 -19.64 -7.10 0.86
C ALA A 17 -18.43 -7.36 -0.05
N SER A 18 -17.46 -6.45 -0.05
CA SER A 18 -16.23 -6.60 -0.85
C SER A 18 -15.32 -7.71 -0.32
N MET A 19 -15.10 -7.77 1.00
CA MET A 19 -14.34 -8.86 1.62
C MET A 19 -14.94 -10.22 1.29
N ALA A 20 -16.27 -10.38 1.45
CA ALA A 20 -16.98 -11.61 1.11
C ALA A 20 -16.87 -11.97 -0.39
N PHE A 21 -16.78 -10.97 -1.27
CA PHE A 21 -16.50 -11.21 -2.69
C PHE A 21 -15.08 -11.77 -2.90
N TYR A 22 -14.06 -11.16 -2.31
CA TYR A 22 -12.67 -11.61 -2.44
C TYR A 22 -12.42 -12.97 -1.78
N GLU A 23 -13.12 -13.27 -0.68
CA GLU A 23 -13.07 -14.60 -0.04
C GLU A 23 -13.53 -15.72 -0.99
N LYS A 24 -14.54 -15.47 -1.82
CA LYS A 24 -14.98 -16.42 -2.87
C LYS A 24 -13.91 -16.66 -3.93
N LEU A 25 -13.00 -15.72 -4.12
CA LEU A 25 -11.84 -15.85 -5.02
C LEU A 25 -10.63 -16.51 -4.33
N GLY A 26 -10.79 -17.00 -3.10
CA GLY A 26 -9.72 -17.65 -2.33
C GLY A 26 -8.81 -16.68 -1.58
N PHE A 27 -9.18 -15.40 -1.47
CA PHE A 27 -8.47 -14.48 -0.59
C PHE A 27 -8.87 -14.71 0.88
N HIS A 28 -7.99 -14.35 1.79
CA HIS A 28 -8.30 -14.26 3.21
C HIS A 28 -7.85 -12.89 3.74
N ARG A 29 -8.45 -12.45 4.85
CA ARG A 29 -8.00 -11.22 5.53
C ARG A 29 -6.63 -11.46 6.13
N PHE A 30 -5.67 -10.63 5.71
CA PHE A 30 -4.28 -10.65 6.14
C PHE A 30 -3.97 -9.51 7.12
N GLY A 31 -4.63 -8.36 6.95
CA GLY A 31 -4.46 -7.20 7.82
C GLY A 31 -5.62 -6.22 7.78
N GLY A 32 -5.47 -5.12 8.52
CA GLY A 32 -6.49 -4.08 8.65
C GLY A 32 -7.48 -4.31 9.80
N ASP A 33 -8.22 -3.23 10.11
CA ASP A 33 -9.18 -3.21 11.21
C ASP A 33 -10.44 -4.05 10.90
N GLY A 34 -10.73 -4.28 9.62
CA GLY A 34 -11.92 -5.00 9.18
C GLY A 34 -13.20 -4.16 9.27
N GLU A 35 -13.10 -2.86 9.56
CA GLU A 35 -14.23 -1.93 9.68
C GLU A 35 -14.13 -0.82 8.64
N HIS A 36 -12.96 -0.20 8.49
CA HIS A 36 -12.70 0.87 7.54
C HIS A 36 -11.81 0.38 6.39
N TYR A 37 -10.94 -0.59 6.66
CA TYR A 37 -10.11 -1.20 5.64
C TYR A 37 -9.70 -2.63 5.97
N ALA A 38 -9.39 -3.39 4.91
CA ALA A 38 -8.84 -4.74 5.02
C ALA A 38 -7.78 -4.97 3.94
N ILE A 39 -6.70 -5.65 4.30
CA ILE A 39 -5.74 -6.17 3.34
C ILE A 39 -6.09 -7.64 3.10
N MET A 40 -6.46 -7.98 1.88
CA MET A 40 -6.83 -9.32 1.43
C MET A 40 -5.64 -9.96 0.73
N LYS A 41 -5.39 -11.25 1.01
CA LYS A 41 -4.26 -12.00 0.48
C LYS A 41 -4.66 -13.31 -0.18
N ASN A 42 -4.08 -13.62 -1.35
CA ASN A 42 -4.15 -14.92 -2.01
C ASN A 42 -2.78 -15.27 -2.62
N GLY A 43 -2.08 -16.25 -2.05
CA GLY A 43 -0.68 -16.52 -2.39
C GLY A 43 0.18 -15.27 -2.17
N ARG A 44 0.85 -14.78 -3.22
CA ARG A 44 1.66 -13.55 -3.18
C ARG A 44 0.87 -12.28 -3.52
N ALA A 45 -0.40 -12.40 -3.93
CA ALA A 45 -1.22 -11.26 -4.32
C ALA A 45 -1.83 -10.57 -3.09
N LEU A 46 -1.72 -9.25 -3.04
CA LEU A 46 -2.30 -8.38 -2.01
C LEU A 46 -3.26 -7.38 -2.64
N VAL A 47 -4.47 -7.28 -2.08
CA VAL A 47 -5.47 -6.27 -2.43
C VAL A 47 -5.93 -5.58 -1.15
N GLY A 48 -5.73 -4.26 -1.08
CA GLY A 48 -6.31 -3.44 -0.03
C GLY A 48 -7.73 -2.99 -0.41
N LEU A 49 -8.66 -3.07 0.53
CA LEU A 49 -10.03 -2.60 0.39
C LEU A 49 -10.24 -1.47 1.41
N PHE A 50 -10.65 -0.29 0.96
CA PHE A 50 -10.75 0.89 1.81
C PHE A 50 -12.10 1.58 1.61
N GLN A 51 -12.87 1.74 2.68
CA GLN A 51 -14.19 2.36 2.62
C GLN A 51 -14.13 3.84 3.02
N GLY A 52 -14.47 4.72 2.08
CA GLY A 52 -14.63 6.16 2.36
C GLY A 52 -13.33 6.95 2.61
N MET A 53 -12.15 6.36 2.35
CA MET A 53 -10.86 7.01 2.64
C MET A 53 -10.28 7.79 1.45
N PHE A 54 -10.55 7.35 0.23
CA PHE A 54 -10.10 7.98 -1.01
C PHE A 54 -11.03 7.59 -2.17
N LYS A 55 -10.89 8.26 -3.32
CA LYS A 55 -11.76 8.06 -4.50
C LYS A 55 -11.09 7.30 -5.64
N GLU A 56 -9.79 7.51 -5.82
CA GLU A 56 -9.01 6.90 -6.90
C GLU A 56 -8.29 5.65 -6.42
N HIS A 57 -7.91 4.76 -7.32
CA HIS A 57 -7.13 3.58 -6.97
C HIS A 57 -5.71 3.99 -6.54
N ILE A 58 -5.14 3.30 -5.55
CA ILE A 58 -3.79 3.59 -5.06
C ILE A 58 -2.91 2.36 -5.26
N LEU A 59 -1.72 2.54 -5.82
CA LEU A 59 -0.68 1.53 -5.82
C LEU A 59 0.21 1.76 -4.59
N THR A 60 0.23 0.80 -3.67
CA THR A 60 0.98 0.91 -2.42
C THR A 60 2.23 0.04 -2.49
N PHE A 61 3.37 0.66 -2.22
CA PHE A 61 4.68 0.00 -2.19
C PHE A 61 5.29 0.14 -0.79
N ASN A 62 5.76 -0.97 -0.21
CA ASN A 62 6.37 -1.01 1.12
C ASN A 62 7.80 -1.55 1.03
N PRO A 63 8.81 -0.69 0.87
CA PRO A 63 10.19 -1.11 0.58
C PRO A 63 10.80 -2.05 1.62
N GLY A 64 10.45 -1.88 2.91
CA GLY A 64 11.03 -2.64 4.02
C GLY A 64 10.40 -4.01 4.27
N TRP A 65 9.39 -4.42 3.48
CA TRP A 65 8.67 -5.67 3.68
C TRP A 65 8.61 -6.54 2.44
N ASP A 66 8.54 -7.85 2.64
CA ASP A 66 7.97 -8.78 1.66
C ASP A 66 6.43 -8.82 1.75
N GLU A 67 5.79 -9.55 0.84
CA GLU A 67 4.33 -9.68 0.80
C GLU A 67 3.73 -10.42 2.00
N ASP A 68 4.55 -11.08 2.81
CA ASP A 68 4.21 -11.75 4.07
C ASP A 68 4.41 -10.85 5.29
N ALA A 69 4.69 -9.56 5.07
CA ALA A 69 4.99 -8.56 6.10
C ALA A 69 6.25 -8.90 6.94
N ASN A 70 7.15 -9.71 6.41
CA ASN A 70 8.45 -9.89 7.02
C ASN A 70 9.36 -8.71 6.67
N THR A 71 10.12 -8.24 7.67
CA THR A 71 11.14 -7.22 7.47
C THR A 71 12.28 -7.74 6.59
N LEU A 72 12.63 -6.96 5.57
CA LEU A 72 13.79 -7.23 4.74
C LEU A 72 15.07 -6.71 5.43
N PRO A 73 16.20 -7.46 5.36
CA PRO A 73 17.46 -7.02 5.97
C PRO A 73 18.04 -5.79 5.28
N GLU A 74 17.74 -5.60 3.99
CA GLU A 74 18.18 -4.47 3.19
C GLU A 74 17.02 -3.97 2.33
N PHE A 75 16.80 -2.65 2.31
CA PHE A 75 15.82 -1.99 1.46
C PHE A 75 16.20 -0.52 1.21
N THR A 76 15.59 0.10 0.18
CA THR A 76 15.76 1.53 -0.05
C THR A 76 14.78 2.32 0.82
N ASP A 77 15.27 3.21 1.68
CA ASP A 77 14.41 4.05 2.52
C ASP A 77 13.49 4.94 1.66
N VAL A 78 12.24 5.12 2.11
CA VAL A 78 11.23 5.94 1.44
C VAL A 78 11.69 7.37 1.19
N ARG A 79 12.55 7.94 2.06
CA ARG A 79 13.13 9.28 1.90
C ARG A 79 14.08 9.34 0.71
N GLN A 80 14.92 8.31 0.53
CA GLN A 80 15.81 8.21 -0.63
C GLN A 80 15.03 7.99 -1.92
N ILE A 81 13.95 7.21 -1.87
CA ILE A 81 13.05 7.02 -3.01
C ILE A 81 12.43 8.36 -3.42
N LYS A 82 11.88 9.09 -2.44
CA LYS A 82 11.27 10.41 -2.62
C LYS A 82 12.24 11.40 -3.28
N GLU A 83 13.46 11.52 -2.76
CA GLU A 83 14.48 12.41 -3.33
C GLU A 83 14.81 12.09 -4.79
N ARG A 84 14.96 10.79 -5.12
CA ARG A 84 15.20 10.35 -6.49
C ARG A 84 14.05 10.69 -7.43
N LEU A 85 12.80 10.53 -6.98
CA LEU A 85 11.62 10.87 -7.79
C LEU A 85 11.50 12.38 -8.01
N LYS A 86 11.74 13.21 -6.98
CA LYS A 86 11.79 14.68 -7.13
C LYS A 86 12.88 15.12 -8.11
N ALA A 87 14.06 14.51 -8.05
CA ALA A 87 15.15 14.77 -8.99
C ALA A 87 14.84 14.36 -10.44
N GLN A 88 13.88 13.44 -10.63
CA GLN A 88 13.38 13.02 -11.94
C GLN A 88 12.20 13.87 -12.44
N GLY A 89 11.81 14.90 -11.69
CA GLY A 89 10.75 15.82 -12.08
C GLY A 89 9.33 15.35 -11.73
N LEU A 90 9.17 14.29 -10.94
CA LEU A 90 7.85 13.91 -10.42
C LEU A 90 7.44 14.83 -9.27
N GLU A 91 6.17 15.23 -9.29
CA GLU A 91 5.53 15.90 -8.16
C GLU A 91 5.28 14.90 -7.04
N VAL A 92 5.68 15.27 -5.82
CA VAL A 92 5.44 14.50 -4.59
C VAL A 92 4.38 15.21 -3.75
N LEU A 93 3.37 14.47 -3.35
CA LEU A 93 2.23 14.91 -2.55
C LEU A 93 2.21 14.17 -1.19
N GLN A 94 1.47 14.73 -0.22
CA GLN A 94 1.12 14.09 1.06
C GLN A 94 2.29 13.35 1.73
N GLU A 95 3.32 14.11 2.11
CA GLU A 95 4.49 13.57 2.81
C GLU A 95 4.19 13.41 4.32
N ALA A 96 4.58 12.27 4.90
CA ALA A 96 4.50 12.02 6.34
C ALA A 96 5.76 11.32 6.86
N GLY A 97 6.08 11.54 8.14
CA GLY A 97 7.29 11.03 8.81
C GLY A 97 8.40 12.08 8.95
N GLU A 98 9.21 11.93 10.00
CA GLU A 98 10.34 12.82 10.31
C GLU A 98 11.68 12.21 9.87
N ASP A 99 12.80 12.64 10.46
CA ASP A 99 14.16 12.15 10.16
C ASP A 99 14.34 10.65 10.45
N SER A 100 13.50 10.09 11.34
CA SER A 100 13.53 8.68 11.72
C SER A 100 12.13 8.09 11.84
N GLY A 101 12.04 6.76 11.90
CA GLY A 101 10.76 6.04 12.01
C GLY A 101 9.98 5.94 10.69
N PRO A 102 8.71 5.51 10.75
CA PRO A 102 7.86 5.32 9.58
C PRO A 102 7.71 6.61 8.77
N GLY A 103 7.70 6.48 7.45
CA GLY A 103 7.45 7.60 6.55
C GLY A 103 6.68 7.14 5.31
N SER A 104 6.01 8.09 4.66
CA SER A 104 5.27 7.87 3.43
C SER A 104 5.22 9.13 2.57
N PHE A 105 4.93 8.95 1.29
CA PHE A 105 4.64 10.02 0.36
C PHE A 105 3.77 9.46 -0.78
N VAL A 106 3.13 10.34 -1.53
CA VAL A 106 2.29 10.01 -2.68
C VAL A 106 2.86 10.65 -3.95
N VAL A 107 2.72 9.96 -5.07
CA VAL A 107 2.91 10.51 -6.42
C VAL A 107 1.67 10.17 -7.23
N VAL A 108 1.40 10.96 -8.26
CA VAL A 108 0.21 10.80 -9.13
C VAL A 108 0.69 10.44 -10.52
N ASP A 109 0.09 9.41 -11.12
CA ASP A 109 0.32 9.07 -12.53
C ASP A 109 -0.44 10.04 -13.47
N PRO A 110 -0.08 10.12 -14.76
CA PRO A 110 -0.65 11.09 -15.70
C PRO A 110 -2.16 10.97 -15.95
#